data_AF-S9S2T6-F1
#
_entry.id   AF-S9S2T6-F1
#
_cell.length_a   1.000
_cell.length_b   1.000
_cell.length_c   1.000
_cell.angle_alpha   90.00
_cell.angle_beta   90.00
_cell.angle_gamma   90.00
#
_symmetry.space_group_name_H-M   'P 1'
#
loop_
_entity.id
_entity.type
_entity.pdbx_description
1 polymer ?
#
loop_
_entity_poly.entity_id
_entity_poly.type
_entity_poly.pdbx_seq_one_letter_code
_entity_poly.pdbx_strand_id
1 'polypeptide(L)'
;LDWDLSRFDGFIGINNHMGSRFTADTTAMRVVMAELRRRGLVFVDSVTTERSAGPETARQFGVPFATRHVFLDNDQGVAHVRAQLAKAEAYARRHGYAIAIGHPHDGTIEALAGWMPGLESKGLVLVPVSTIIRNGAGG
;
A
#
# COMPACT_ATOMS: atom_id res chain seq x y z
N LEU A 1 12.19 12.27 7.63
CA LEU A 1 11.91 12.31 6.19
C LEU A 1 13.19 12.51 5.38
N ASP A 2 13.82 13.70 5.35
CA ASP A 2 15.06 13.89 4.58
C ASP A 2 16.18 12.92 4.94
N TRP A 3 16.37 12.67 6.23
CA TRP A 3 17.34 11.69 6.73
C TRP A 3 16.99 10.25 6.33
N ASP A 4 15.71 9.88 6.29
CA ASP A 4 15.31 8.53 5.90
C ASP A 4 15.47 8.32 4.39
N LEU A 5 15.09 9.33 3.60
CA LEU A 5 15.12 9.30 2.15
C LEU A 5 16.53 9.36 1.56
N SER A 6 17.54 9.79 2.32
CA SER A 6 18.93 9.82 1.87
C SER A 6 19.68 8.49 2.05
N ARG A 7 19.05 7.49 2.69
CA ARG A 7 19.70 6.21 3.03
C ARG A 7 19.51 5.11 1.99
N PHE A 8 18.63 5.32 1.01
CA PHE A 8 18.31 4.34 -0.01
C PHE A 8 18.03 5.06 -1.32
N ASP A 9 18.46 4.50 -2.45
CA ASP A 9 18.17 5.01 -3.79
C ASP A 9 17.19 4.10 -4.54
N GLY A 10 16.58 4.60 -5.62
CA GLY A 10 15.74 3.81 -6.53
C GLY A 10 14.29 3.58 -6.07
N PHE A 11 13.88 4.16 -4.93
CA PHE A 11 12.49 4.15 -4.50
C PHE A 11 11.65 5.16 -5.30
N ILE A 12 10.36 4.87 -5.45
CA ILE A 12 9.41 5.71 -6.21
C ILE A 12 8.47 6.52 -5.31
N GLY A 13 8.46 6.22 -4.01
CA GLY A 13 7.53 6.77 -3.05
C GLY A 13 7.75 6.23 -1.64
N ILE A 14 6.87 6.64 -0.73
CA ILE A 14 6.89 6.19 0.67
C ILE A 14 5.58 5.51 1.04
N ASN A 15 5.65 4.66 2.06
CA ASN A 15 4.50 4.06 2.73
C ASN A 15 4.61 4.30 4.24
N ASN A 16 3.50 4.55 4.93
CA ASN A 16 3.52 4.68 6.39
C ASN A 16 3.49 3.31 7.09
N HIS A 17 4.37 3.14 8.07
CA HIS A 17 4.36 2.01 8.98
C HIS A 17 3.84 2.48 10.35
N MET A 18 2.73 1.90 10.84
CA MET A 18 1.96 2.44 11.98
C MET A 18 1.52 3.91 11.77
N GLY A 19 1.67 4.75 12.80
CA GLY A 19 1.50 6.21 12.68
C GLY A 19 0.06 6.71 12.78
N SER A 20 -0.89 5.95 13.33
CA SER A 20 -2.31 6.32 13.41
C SER A 20 -2.59 7.74 13.93
N ARG A 21 -1.79 8.23 14.89
CA ARG A 21 -1.90 9.62 15.38
C ARG A 21 -1.39 10.64 14.37
N PHE A 22 -0.29 10.33 13.69
CA PHE A 22 0.33 11.22 12.71
C PHE A 22 -0.48 11.27 11.42
N THR A 23 -0.90 10.11 10.90
CA THR A 23 -1.69 10.04 9.67
C THR A 23 -3.08 10.65 9.82
N ALA A 24 -3.61 10.76 11.06
CA ALA A 24 -4.83 11.52 11.35
C ALA A 24 -4.62 13.04 11.47
N ASP A 25 -3.39 13.52 11.59
CA ASP A 25 -3.07 14.94 11.68
C ASP A 25 -2.91 15.53 10.27
N THR A 26 -3.92 16.28 9.84
CA THR A 26 -3.91 16.94 8.53
C THR A 26 -2.74 17.91 8.38
N THR A 27 -2.39 18.69 9.41
CA THR A 27 -1.31 19.67 9.33
C THR A 27 0.04 18.97 9.14
N ALA A 28 0.27 17.90 9.90
CA ALA A 28 1.49 17.11 9.77
C ALA A 28 1.58 16.42 8.40
N MET A 29 0.48 15.84 7.92
CA MET A 29 0.44 15.20 6.61
C MET A 29 0.66 16.17 5.45
N ARG A 30 0.21 17.43 5.56
CA ARG A 30 0.50 18.46 4.54
C ARG A 30 2.00 18.72 4.38
N VAL A 31 2.77 18.71 5.47
CA VAL A 31 4.23 18.87 5.41
C VAL A 31 4.86 17.71 4.63
N VAL A 32 4.41 16.48 4.88
CA VAL A 32 4.87 15.29 4.15
C VAL A 32 4.51 15.38 2.67
N MET A 33 3.25 15.72 2.34
CA MET A 33 2.80 15.80 0.95
C MET A 33 3.51 16.90 0.15
N ALA A 34 3.80 18.03 0.78
CA ALA A 34 4.60 19.09 0.17
C ALA A 34 5.99 18.56 -0.24
N GLU A 35 6.63 17.80 0.64
CA GLU A 35 7.96 17.25 0.38
C GLU A 35 7.94 16.14 -0.68
N LEU A 36 6.95 15.26 -0.65
CA LEU A 36 6.76 14.24 -1.68
C LEU A 36 6.52 14.86 -3.05
N ARG A 37 5.66 15.89 -3.12
CA ARG A 37 5.40 16.64 -4.35
C ARG A 37 6.68 17.26 -4.91
N ARG A 38 7.48 17.90 -4.05
CA ARG A 38 8.76 18.53 -4.43
C ARG A 38 9.74 17.54 -5.04
N ARG A 39 9.74 16.30 -4.55
CA ARG A 39 10.64 15.22 -5.01
C ARG A 39 10.07 14.36 -6.14
N GLY A 40 8.83 14.61 -6.58
CA GLY A 40 8.16 13.78 -7.59
C GLY A 40 7.85 12.35 -7.11
N LEU A 41 7.67 12.17 -5.80
CA LEU A 41 7.43 10.88 -5.16
C LEU A 41 5.94 10.58 -5.00
N VAL A 42 5.61 9.30 -4.84
CA VAL A 42 4.24 8.83 -4.58
C VAL A 42 4.02 8.49 -3.10
N PHE A 43 2.75 8.43 -2.68
CA PHE A 43 2.36 8.03 -1.33
C PHE A 43 1.50 6.76 -1.35
N VAL A 44 1.84 5.76 -0.54
CA VAL A 44 0.97 4.61 -0.29
C VAL A 44 0.50 4.66 1.14
N ASP A 45 -0.81 4.75 1.37
CA ASP A 45 -1.37 4.74 2.73
C ASP A 45 -1.62 3.30 3.19
N SER A 46 -1.00 2.88 4.29
CA SER A 46 -1.28 1.61 4.96
C SER A 46 -2.61 1.60 5.71
N VAL A 47 -3.32 2.73 5.81
CA VAL A 47 -4.62 2.88 6.49
C VAL A 47 -4.56 2.28 7.91
N THR A 48 -3.64 2.79 8.71
CA THR A 48 -3.46 2.38 10.12
C THR A 48 -4.48 3.04 11.05
N THR A 49 -5.34 3.90 10.50
CA THR A 49 -6.53 4.48 11.14
C THR A 49 -7.57 4.80 10.07
N GLU A 50 -8.85 4.68 10.41
CA GLU A 50 -9.97 5.08 9.55
C GLU A 50 -10.01 6.60 9.31
N ARG A 51 -9.35 7.39 10.17
CA ARG A 51 -9.29 8.86 10.08
C ARG A 51 -8.05 9.36 9.34
N SER A 52 -7.46 8.55 8.46
CA SER A 52 -6.23 8.96 7.77
C SER A 52 -6.49 10.17 6.87
N ALA A 53 -5.77 11.25 7.11
CA ALA A 53 -5.72 12.45 6.27
C ALA A 53 -4.84 12.25 5.02
N GLY A 54 -4.20 11.09 4.87
CA GLY A 54 -3.29 10.77 3.77
C GLY A 54 -3.89 10.97 2.38
N PRO A 55 -5.02 10.33 2.03
CA PRO A 55 -5.64 10.45 0.71
C PRO A 55 -6.09 11.87 0.40
N GLU A 56 -6.69 12.55 1.38
CA GLU A 56 -7.19 13.91 1.21
C GLU A 56 -6.03 14.89 0.96
N THR A 57 -5.01 14.86 1.80
CA THR A 57 -3.84 15.74 1.66
C THR A 57 -3.03 15.43 0.41
N ALA A 58 -2.89 14.15 0.03
CA ALA A 58 -2.23 13.78 -1.23
C ALA A 58 -2.97 14.37 -2.44
N ARG A 59 -4.30 14.30 -2.45
CA ARG A 59 -5.13 14.92 -3.50
C ARG A 59 -4.96 16.43 -3.54
N GLN A 60 -4.97 17.11 -2.39
CA GLN A 60 -4.79 18.57 -2.30
C GLN A 60 -3.44 19.03 -2.87
N PHE A 61 -2.37 18.25 -2.67
CA PHE A 61 -1.02 18.59 -3.12
C PHE A 61 -0.67 18.02 -4.50
N GLY A 62 -1.60 17.30 -5.14
CA GLY A 62 -1.35 16.63 -6.41
C GLY A 62 -0.25 15.55 -6.32
N VAL A 63 -0.14 14.89 -5.18
CA VAL A 63 0.76 13.75 -4.98
C VAL A 63 0.04 12.48 -5.44
N PRO A 64 0.57 11.71 -6.41
CA PRO A 64 -0.02 10.44 -6.77
C PRO A 64 -0.02 9.51 -5.56
N PHE A 65 -1.15 8.86 -5.30
CA PHE A 65 -1.30 8.01 -4.12
C PHE A 65 -2.10 6.75 -4.39
N ALA A 66 -2.02 5.81 -3.44
CA ALA A 66 -2.94 4.68 -3.35
C ALA A 66 -3.14 4.26 -1.89
N THR A 67 -4.25 3.60 -1.60
CA THR A 67 -4.57 3.08 -0.26
C THR A 67 -4.55 1.56 -0.23
N ARG A 68 -4.12 0.99 0.89
CA ARG A 68 -4.25 -0.45 1.14
C ARG A 68 -5.72 -0.87 1.19
N HIS A 69 -6.02 -2.00 0.56
CA HIS A 69 -7.33 -2.64 0.61
C HIS A 69 -7.37 -3.81 1.61
N VAL A 70 -6.29 -4.60 1.66
CA VAL A 70 -6.20 -5.79 2.53
C VAL A 70 -4.89 -5.79 3.30
N PHE A 71 -4.95 -6.12 4.59
CA PHE A 71 -3.76 -6.38 5.40
C PHE A 71 -3.62 -7.89 5.57
N LEU A 72 -2.45 -8.44 5.26
CA LEU A 72 -2.27 -9.88 5.06
C LEU A 72 -2.01 -10.63 6.37
N ASP A 73 -1.24 -10.05 7.28
CA ASP A 73 -0.58 -10.81 8.35
C ASP A 73 -0.64 -10.15 9.71
N ASN A 74 -1.80 -9.58 10.05
CA ASN A 74 -2.10 -9.24 11.44
C ASN A 74 -2.17 -10.50 12.34
N ASP A 75 -2.33 -11.67 11.73
CA ASP A 75 -2.01 -12.99 12.28
C ASP A 75 -1.02 -13.64 11.31
N GLN A 76 0.10 -14.15 11.84
CA GLN A 76 1.23 -14.66 11.06
C GLN A 76 1.01 -16.11 10.57
N GLY A 77 -0.12 -16.73 10.89
CA GLY A 77 -0.46 -18.08 10.45
C GLY A 77 -0.71 -18.15 8.94
N VAL A 78 -0.10 -19.14 8.28
CA VAL A 78 -0.25 -19.40 6.83
C VAL A 78 -1.71 -19.46 6.39
N ALA A 79 -2.57 -20.10 7.19
CA ALA A 79 -4.00 -20.23 6.91
C ALA A 79 -4.71 -18.86 6.91
N HIS A 80 -4.36 -17.98 7.86
CA HIS A 80 -4.91 -16.64 7.93
C HIS A 80 -4.46 -15.80 6.73
N VAL A 81 -3.17 -15.81 6.41
CA VAL A 81 -2.63 -15.08 5.25
C VAL A 81 -3.30 -15.55 3.95
N ARG A 82 -3.50 -16.86 3.77
CA ARG A 82 -4.25 -17.40 2.61
C ARG A 82 -5.69 -16.88 2.55
N ALA A 83 -6.37 -16.77 3.70
CA ALA A 83 -7.71 -16.19 3.75
C ALA A 83 -7.72 -14.70 3.39
N GLN A 84 -6.70 -13.93 3.80
CA GLN A 84 -6.56 -12.53 3.40
C GLN A 84 -6.24 -12.39 1.90
N LEU A 85 -5.40 -13.26 1.35
CA LEU A 85 -5.14 -13.30 -0.09
C LEU A 85 -6.43 -13.55 -0.88
N ALA A 86 -7.28 -14.49 -0.45
CA ALA A 86 -8.59 -14.72 -1.06
C ALA A 86 -9.50 -13.47 -1.01
N LYS A 87 -9.46 -12.70 0.08
CA LYS A 87 -10.18 -11.41 0.17
C LYS A 87 -9.62 -10.39 -0.83
N ALA A 88 -8.30 -10.33 -0.99
CA ALA A 88 -7.66 -9.44 -1.96
C ALA A 88 -8.04 -9.80 -3.40
N GLU A 89 -8.07 -11.10 -3.74
CA GLU A 89 -8.58 -11.58 -5.03
C GLU A 89 -10.03 -11.15 -5.25
N ALA A 90 -10.91 -11.40 -4.27
CA ALA A 90 -12.33 -11.04 -4.38
C ALA A 90 -12.53 -9.52 -4.52
N TYR A 91 -11.72 -8.72 -3.81
CA TYR A 91 -11.72 -7.27 -3.96
C TYR A 91 -11.28 -6.86 -5.37
N ALA A 92 -10.18 -7.41 -5.88
CA ALA A 92 -9.64 -7.11 -7.21
C ALA A 92 -10.64 -7.44 -8.32
N ARG A 93 -11.35 -8.57 -8.21
CA ARG A 93 -12.38 -8.93 -9.20
C ARG A 93 -13.54 -7.94 -9.25
N ARG A 94 -13.91 -7.33 -8.13
CA ARG A 94 -15.01 -6.36 -8.06
C ARG A 94 -14.61 -4.96 -8.48
N HIS A 95 -13.37 -4.54 -8.21
CA HIS A 95 -12.93 -3.15 -8.38
C HIS A 95 -11.86 -2.97 -9.46
N GLY A 96 -11.46 -4.04 -10.13
CA GLY A 96 -10.40 -4.06 -11.16
C GLY A 96 -8.99 -4.26 -10.60
N TYR A 97 -8.74 -3.90 -9.33
CA TYR A 97 -7.46 -4.10 -8.68
C TYR A 97 -7.59 -4.21 -7.15
N ALA A 98 -6.54 -4.70 -6.49
CA ALA A 98 -6.40 -4.64 -5.05
C ALA A 98 -4.94 -4.35 -4.67
N ILE A 99 -4.76 -3.68 -3.53
CA ILE A 99 -3.45 -3.48 -2.90
C ILE A 99 -3.48 -4.20 -1.56
N ALA A 100 -2.63 -5.21 -1.42
CA ALA A 100 -2.44 -5.93 -0.17
C ALA A 100 -1.07 -5.60 0.41
N ILE A 101 -1.00 -5.41 1.73
CA ILE A 101 0.25 -5.17 2.46
C ILE A 101 0.42 -6.25 3.52
N GLY A 102 1.64 -6.74 3.65
CA GLY A 102 2.09 -7.60 4.73
C GLY A 102 3.57 -7.39 5.00
N HIS A 103 4.12 -8.20 5.88
CA HIS A 103 5.48 -8.20 6.37
C HIS A 103 6.18 -9.50 5.97
N PRO A 104 7.51 -9.54 5.92
CA PRO A 104 8.27 -10.73 5.54
C PRO A 104 8.37 -11.73 6.70
N HIS A 105 7.23 -12.15 7.25
CA HIS A 105 7.14 -13.25 8.21
C HIS A 105 7.13 -14.60 7.47
N ASP A 106 7.63 -15.65 8.12
CA ASP A 106 7.73 -16.99 7.52
C ASP A 106 6.38 -17.47 6.97
N GLY A 107 5.30 -17.32 7.76
CA GLY A 107 3.96 -17.71 7.33
C GLY A 107 3.42 -16.87 6.15
N THR A 108 3.80 -15.60 6.07
CA THR A 108 3.45 -14.72 4.93
C THR A 108 4.18 -15.17 3.67
N ILE A 109 5.48 -15.45 3.77
CA ILE A 109 6.31 -15.92 2.65
C ILE A 109 5.80 -17.27 2.15
N GLU A 110 5.51 -18.21 3.05
CA GLU A 110 4.99 -19.54 2.70
C GLU A 110 3.62 -19.44 2.01
N ALA A 111 2.71 -18.62 2.53
CA ALA A 111 1.40 -18.40 1.92
C ALA A 111 1.52 -17.81 0.51
N LEU A 112 2.38 -16.81 0.31
CA LEU A 112 2.64 -16.20 -0.99
C LEU A 112 3.25 -17.21 -1.97
N ALA A 113 4.23 -18.00 -1.54
CA ALA A 113 4.88 -19.02 -2.38
C ALA A 113 3.88 -20.03 -2.94
N GLY A 114 2.90 -20.46 -2.13
CA GLY A 114 1.82 -21.34 -2.59
C GLY A 114 0.74 -20.65 -3.42
N TRP A 115 0.56 -19.34 -3.26
CA TRP A 115 -0.50 -18.57 -3.90
C TRP A 115 -0.14 -18.08 -5.32
N MET A 116 1.09 -17.59 -5.50
CA MET A 116 1.54 -16.95 -6.75
C MET A 116 1.43 -17.84 -8.00
N PRO A 117 1.79 -19.14 -7.98
CA PRO A 117 1.75 -19.97 -9.18
C PRO A 117 0.36 -20.13 -9.80
N GLY A 118 -0.71 -19.92 -9.02
CA GLY A 118 -2.09 -20.04 -9.47
C GLY A 118 -2.74 -18.74 -9.93
N LEU A 119 -2.01 -17.62 -10.02
CA LEU A 119 -2.62 -16.32 -10.31
C LEU A 119 -3.16 -16.22 -11.74
N GLU A 120 -2.39 -16.70 -12.72
CA GLU A 120 -2.78 -16.62 -14.14
C GLU A 120 -4.06 -17.42 -14.41
N SER A 121 -4.18 -18.63 -13.86
CA SER A 121 -5.39 -19.45 -13.99
C SER A 121 -6.61 -18.82 -13.30
N LYS A 122 -6.38 -17.95 -12.32
CA LYS A 122 -7.41 -17.13 -11.68
C LYS A 122 -7.72 -15.86 -12.49
N GLY A 123 -7.01 -15.56 -13.57
CA GLY A 123 -7.17 -14.32 -14.34
C GLY A 123 -6.68 -13.09 -13.56
N LEU A 124 -5.66 -13.25 -12.71
CA LEU A 124 -5.06 -12.20 -11.91
C LEU A 124 -3.60 -12.03 -12.30
N VAL A 125 -3.11 -10.79 -12.24
CA VAL A 125 -1.70 -10.45 -12.51
C VAL A 125 -1.16 -9.69 -11.31
N LEU A 126 -0.04 -10.16 -10.76
CA LEU A 126 0.70 -9.43 -9.74
C LEU A 126 1.54 -8.34 -10.43
N VAL A 127 1.36 -7.09 -10.01
CA VAL A 127 2.07 -5.94 -10.58
C VAL A 127 2.72 -5.09 -9.49
N PRO A 128 3.77 -4.32 -9.80
CA PRO A 128 4.27 -3.31 -8.89
C PRO A 128 3.18 -2.29 -8.55
N VAL A 129 3.14 -1.80 -7.30
CA VAL A 129 2.18 -0.78 -6.85
C VAL A 129 2.20 0.49 -7.73
N SER A 130 3.36 0.80 -8.32
CA SER A 130 3.57 1.90 -9.26
C SER A 130 2.65 1.85 -10.48
N THR A 131 2.32 0.65 -10.95
CA THR A 131 1.40 0.45 -12.08
C THR A 131 -0.01 0.88 -11.71
N ILE A 132 -0.46 0.60 -10.49
CA ILE A 132 -1.77 1.02 -10.00
C ILE A 132 -1.84 2.54 -9.85
N ILE A 133 -0.80 3.14 -9.24
CA ILE A 133 -0.74 4.58 -9.00
C ILE A 133 -0.70 5.37 -10.31
N ARG A 134 0.09 4.94 -11.30
CA ARG A 134 0.20 5.62 -12.61
C ARG A 134 -1.09 5.59 -13.41
N ASN A 135 -1.90 4.54 -13.27
CA ASN A 135 -3.15 4.39 -14.01
C ASN A 135 -4.30 5.24 -13.42
N GLY A 136 -4.05 6.05 -12.38
CA GLY A 136 -5.08 6.87 -11.73
C GLY A 136 -6.15 6.08 -10.98
N ALA A 137 -6.02 4.75 -10.93
CA ALA A 137 -6.98 3.86 -10.28
C ALA A 137 -6.92 3.95 -8.74
N GLY A 138 -5.83 4.49 -8.18
CA GLY A 138 -5.55 4.58 -6.74
C GLY A 138 -6.16 5.79 -6.00
N GLY A 139 -6.91 6.65 -6.69
CA GLY A 139 -7.41 7.93 -6.17
C GLY A 139 -8.91 8.00 -5.99
#